data_AF-A0A6P0HC67-F1
#
_entry.id   AF-A0A6P0HC67-F1
#
_cell.length_a   1.000
_cell.length_b   1.000
_cell.length_c   1.000
_cell.angle_alpha   90.00
_cell.angle_beta   90.00
_cell.angle_gamma   90.00
#
_symmetry.space_group_name_H-M   'P 1'
#
loop_
_entity.id
_entity.type
_entity.pdbx_description
1 polymer ?
#
loop_
_entity_poly.entity_id
_entity_poly.type
_entity_poly.pdbx_seq_one_letter_code
_entity_poly.pdbx_strand_id
1 'polypeptide(L)'
;MTSAVDPTRFCDLARNEEPTCTTAAVVAIKDPTGAQSWGCETHAGRALEAIAGARISRFHDASAAQRLLALPWNHGGGAGLGR
;
A
#
# COMPACT_ATOMS: atom_id res chain seq x y z
N MET A 1 18.79 25.80 -0.78
CA MET A 1 17.53 25.30 -1.38
C MET A 1 17.33 23.89 -0.89
N THR A 2 16.62 23.70 0.22
CA THR A 2 16.21 22.37 0.69
C THR A 2 15.00 21.96 -0.13
N SER A 3 15.23 21.23 -1.22
CA SER A 3 14.16 20.55 -1.93
C SER A 3 13.53 19.58 -0.93
N ALA A 4 12.38 19.95 -0.38
CA ALA A 4 11.58 19.04 0.44
C ALA A 4 11.35 17.80 -0.41
N VAL A 5 11.92 16.67 0.03
CA VAL A 5 11.70 15.39 -0.62
C VAL A 5 10.20 15.18 -0.63
N ASP A 6 9.62 15.11 -1.82
CA ASP A 6 8.20 14.84 -1.96
C ASP A 6 7.91 13.50 -1.24
N PRO A 7 7.15 13.50 -0.14
CA PRO A 7 6.99 12.32 0.71
C PRO A 7 6.17 11.22 0.02
N THR A 8 5.53 11.54 -1.12
CA THR A 8 4.77 10.59 -1.95
C THR A 8 5.63 9.91 -3.00
N ARG A 9 6.90 10.34 -3.15
CA ARG A 9 7.82 9.76 -4.13
C ARG A 9 8.42 8.43 -3.69
N PHE A 10 8.52 8.19 -2.39
CA PHE A 10 9.18 7.01 -1.82
C PHE A 10 8.19 6.12 -1.08
N CYS A 11 8.46 4.83 -1.09
CA CYS A 11 7.64 3.85 -0.38
C CYS A 11 7.90 3.94 1.13
N ASP A 12 6.92 4.49 1.85
CA ASP A 12 6.91 4.63 3.31
C ASP A 12 6.38 3.36 4.02
N LEU A 13 5.72 2.48 3.26
CA LEU A 13 5.19 1.20 3.76
C LEU A 13 6.22 0.08 3.90
N ALA A 14 7.51 0.35 3.68
CA ALA A 14 8.55 -0.62 3.96
C ALA A 14 8.67 -0.81 5.48
N ARG A 15 8.85 -2.05 5.96
CA ARG A 15 9.03 -2.29 7.39
C ARG A 15 10.37 -1.70 7.84
N ASN A 16 10.47 -1.25 9.09
CA ASN A 16 11.72 -0.73 9.66
C ASN A 16 12.89 -1.74 9.65
N GLU A 17 12.56 -3.02 9.58
CA GLU A 17 13.48 -4.16 9.49
C GLU A 17 13.88 -4.52 8.05
N GLU A 18 13.21 -3.95 7.04
CA GLU A 18 13.54 -4.11 5.63
C GLU A 18 14.51 -2.99 5.19
N PRO A 19 15.43 -3.25 4.24
CA PRO A 19 16.20 -2.19 3.62
C PRO A 19 15.25 -1.15 3.01
N THR A 20 15.63 0.13 3.09
CA THR A 20 14.80 1.25 2.57
C THR A 20 14.35 0.96 1.15
N CYS A 21 13.04 0.85 0.95
CA CYS A 21 12.47 0.63 -0.37
C CYS A 21 12.65 1.89 -1.22
N THR A 22 13.50 1.80 -2.25
CA THR A 22 13.76 2.91 -3.18
C THR A 22 12.78 2.96 -4.35
N THR A 23 11.82 2.03 -4.40
CA THR A 23 10.78 2.00 -5.43
C THR A 23 9.82 3.17 -5.26
N ALA A 24 9.39 3.74 -6.38
CA ALA A 24 8.43 4.83 -6.38
C ALA A 24 7.10 4.41 -5.72
N ALA A 25 6.58 5.28 -4.86
CA ALA A 25 5.25 5.10 -4.31
C ALA A 25 4.20 5.39 -5.39
N VAL A 26 3.20 4.51 -5.48
CA VAL A 26 2.16 4.56 -6.52
C VAL A 26 0.76 4.67 -5.95
N VAL A 27 0.55 4.22 -4.71
CA VAL A 27 -0.72 4.29 -4.00
C VAL A 27 -0.56 4.72 -2.55
N ALA A 28 -1.57 5.38 -2.01
CA ALA A 28 -1.71 5.70 -0.60
C ALA A 28 -2.74 4.77 0.02
N ILE A 29 -2.35 4.14 1.13
CA ILE A 29 -3.25 3.32 1.94
C ILE A 29 -3.63 4.10 3.17
N LYS A 30 -4.92 4.07 3.49
CA LYS A 30 -5.46 4.55 4.74
C LYS A 30 -5.81 3.35 5.62
N ASP A 31 -5.26 3.33 6.83
CA ASP A 31 -5.53 2.31 7.83
C ASP A 31 -6.82 2.65 8.63
N PRO A 32 -7.39 1.72 9.43
CA PRO A 32 -8.64 1.98 10.15
C PRO A 32 -8.54 3.05 11.24
N THR A 33 -7.35 3.35 11.75
CA THR A 33 -7.10 4.50 12.66
C THR A 33 -7.13 5.85 11.92
N GLY A 34 -7.07 5.80 10.59
CA GLY A 34 -7.15 6.94 9.70
C GLY A 34 -5.80 7.53 9.29
N ALA A 35 -4.68 6.94 9.70
CA ALA A 35 -3.37 7.32 9.19
C ALA A 35 -3.24 6.91 7.71
N GLN A 36 -2.43 7.67 6.98
CA GLN A 36 -2.21 7.46 5.55
C GLN A 36 -0.72 7.30 5.29
N SER A 37 -0.38 6.23 4.56
CA SER A 37 0.99 5.93 4.15
C SER A 37 1.04 5.60 2.67
N TRP A 38 2.10 6.07 2.00
CA TRP A 38 2.33 5.82 0.58
C TRP A 38 3.23 4.62 0.40
N GLY A 39 2.95 3.80 -0.61
CA GLY A 39 3.78 2.64 -0.93
C GLY A 39 3.87 2.32 -2.40
N CYS A 40 4.92 1.61 -2.75
CA CYS A 40 4.99 0.91 -4.02
C CYS A 40 3.93 -0.20 -4.06
N GLU A 41 3.65 -0.73 -5.24
CA GLU A 41 2.61 -1.76 -5.43
C GLU A 41 2.80 -2.95 -4.49
N THR A 42 4.03 -3.45 -4.33
CA THR A 42 4.31 -4.62 -3.49
C THR A 42 4.02 -4.38 -2.01
N HIS A 43 4.54 -3.29 -1.42
CA HIS A 43 4.31 -2.98 -0.01
C HIS A 43 2.86 -2.57 0.24
N ALA A 44 2.23 -1.92 -0.72
CA ALA A 44 0.82 -1.60 -0.63
C ALA A 44 -0.05 -2.87 -0.58
N GLY A 45 0.21 -3.85 -1.45
CA GLY A 45 -0.49 -5.14 -1.41
C GLY A 45 -0.32 -5.85 -0.07
N ARG A 46 0.91 -5.91 0.46
CA ARG A 46 1.19 -6.49 1.79
C ARG A 46 0.48 -5.75 2.91
N ALA A 47 0.45 -4.42 2.88
CA ALA A 47 -0.21 -3.61 3.90
C ALA A 47 -1.73 -3.80 3.86
N LEU A 48 -2.33 -3.87 2.68
CA LEU A 48 -3.77 -4.15 2.51
C LEU A 48 -4.16 -5.54 3.00
N GLU A 49 -3.28 -6.52 2.84
CA GLU A 49 -3.49 -7.88 3.34
C GLU A 49 -3.29 -7.98 4.86
N ALA A 50 -2.26 -7.33 5.40
CA ALA A 50 -1.89 -7.43 6.81
C ALA A 50 -2.74 -6.56 7.74
N ILE A 51 -3.23 -5.41 7.26
CA ILE A 51 -3.96 -4.44 8.07
C ILE A 51 -5.46 -4.59 7.80
N ALA A 52 -6.16 -5.27 8.70
CA ALA A 52 -7.60 -5.46 8.58
C ALA A 52 -8.33 -4.10 8.51
N GLY A 53 -9.09 -3.90 7.43
CA GLY A 53 -9.83 -2.66 7.18
C GLY A 53 -9.03 -1.55 6.48
N ALA A 54 -7.75 -1.78 6.14
CA ALA A 54 -7.00 -0.86 5.30
C ALA A 54 -7.62 -0.74 3.90
N ARG A 55 -7.56 0.46 3.32
CA ARG A 55 -8.12 0.77 1.99
C ARG A 55 -7.18 1.67 1.21
N ILE A 56 -7.19 1.54 -0.12
CA ILE A 56 -6.56 2.52 -1.00
C ILE A 56 -7.35 3.83 -0.89
N SER A 57 -6.68 4.91 -0.50
CA SER A 57 -7.29 6.22 -0.34
C SER A 57 -6.93 7.19 -1.48
N ARG A 58 -5.75 7.05 -2.08
CA ARG A 58 -5.27 7.83 -3.23
C ARG A 58 -4.32 6.99 -4.09
N PHE A 59 -4.12 7.39 -5.34
CA PHE A 59 -3.15 6.76 -6.23
C PHE A 59 -2.56 7.77 -7.23
N HIS A 60 -1.29 7.58 -7.54
CA HIS A 60 -0.60 8.25 -8.65
C HIS A 60 -0.64 7.40 -9.92
N ASP A 61 -0.65 6.08 -9.77
CA ASP A 61 -0.75 5.13 -10.87
C ASP A 61 -2.06 4.36 -10.78
N ALA A 62 -2.96 4.64 -11.73
CA ALA A 62 -4.28 4.02 -11.78
C ALA A 62 -4.20 2.52 -12.11
N SER A 63 -3.21 2.10 -12.91
CA SER A 63 -3.04 0.70 -13.28
C SER A 63 -2.56 -0.14 -12.09
N ALA A 64 -1.64 0.39 -11.28
CA ALA A 64 -1.21 -0.23 -10.03
C ALA A 64 -2.37 -0.34 -9.04
N ALA A 65 -3.17 0.73 -8.89
CA ALA A 65 -4.37 0.69 -8.05
C ALA A 65 -5.38 -0.38 -8.51
N GLN A 66 -5.62 -0.49 -9.83
CA GLN A 66 -6.49 -1.52 -10.39
C GLN A 66 -5.96 -2.94 -10.13
N ARG A 67 -4.66 -3.18 -10.29
CA ARG A 67 -4.03 -4.47 -9.97
C ARG A 67 -4.19 -4.83 -8.50
N LEU A 68 -3.99 -3.88 -7.60
CA LEU A 68 -4.18 -4.08 -6.16
C LEU A 68 -5.63 -4.33 -5.80
N LEU A 69 -6.57 -3.60 -6.39
CA LEU A 69 -8.00 -3.82 -6.17
C LEU A 69 -8.47 -5.15 -6.73
N ALA A 70 -7.83 -5.67 -7.79
CA ALA A 70 -8.13 -6.98 -8.36
C ALA A 70 -7.65 -8.17 -7.50
N LEU A 71 -6.91 -7.92 -6.42
CA LEU A 71 -6.40 -8.98 -5.55
C LEU A 71 -7.53 -9.69 -4.78
N PRO A 72 -7.38 -11.00 -4.51
CA PRO A 72 -8.45 -11.82 -3.95
C PRO A 72 -8.93 -11.35 -2.56
N TRP A 73 -8.04 -10.78 -1.74
CA TRP A 73 -8.40 -10.21 -0.43
C TRP A 73 -9.39 -9.04 -0.54
N ASN A 74 -9.46 -8.37 -1.70
CA ASN A 74 -10.36 -7.24 -1.92
C ASN A 74 -11.74 -7.68 -2.45
N HIS A 75 -11.80 -8.80 -3.16
CA HIS A 75 -13.00 -9.31 -3.84
C HIS A 75 -13.74 -10.42 -3.10
N GLY A 76 -13.09 -11.10 -2.16
CA GLY A 76 -13.66 -12.25 -1.47
C GLY A 76 -13.46 -12.19 0.03
N GLY A 77 -14.50 -11.80 0.75
CA GLY A 77 -14.71 -12.38 2.08
C GLY A 77 -14.88 -13.89 1.92
N GLY A 78 -13.82 -14.66 2.15
CA GLY A 78 -13.85 -16.13 2.17
C GLY A 78 -13.27 -16.80 0.93
N ALA A 79 -11.97 -17.09 0.96
CA ALA A 79 -11.41 -18.24 0.26
C ALA A 79 -10.13 -18.70 0.99
N GLY A 80 -10.28 -19.66 1.90
CA GLY A 80 -9.15 -20.50 2.32
C GLY A 80 -8.66 -20.36 3.76
N LEU A 81 -9.51 -20.56 4.77
CA LEU A 81 -9.08 -21.34 5.94
C LEU A 81 -9.47 -22.79 5.69
N GLY A 82 -8.66 -23.46 4.87
CA GLY A 82 -8.59 -24.91 4.89
C GLY A 82 -7.57 -25.32 5.95
N ARG A 83 -8.05 -25.89 7.06
CA ARG A 83 -7.49 -27.08 7.71
C ARG A 83 -8.31 -27.46 8.93
#